data_AF-A0A352WHS9-F1
#
_entry.id   AF-A0A352WHS9-F1
#
_cell.length_a   1.000
_cell.length_b   1.000
_cell.length_c   1.000
_cell.angle_alpha   90.00
_cell.angle_beta   90.00
_cell.angle_gamma   90.00
#
_symmetry.space_group_name_H-M   'P 1'
#
loop_
_entity.id
_entity.type
_entity.pdbx_description
1 polymer ?
#
loop_
_entity_poly.entity_id
_entity_poly.type
_entity_poly.pdbx_seq_one_letter_code
_entity_poly.pdbx_strand_id
1 'polypeptide(L)'
;MRKLRCEQTAKKDFTPSEKYFENRSCKYYPCHKNAEIDEQGDAHINCLFCYCPMYHLENCPGNPRFKDKDGRKVKVCTDCTFPHNKDNYDKVMEVLRADKT
;
A
#
# COMPACT_ATOMS: atom_id res chain seq x y z
N MET A 1 31.45 -19.11 4.85
CA MET A 1 30.50 -18.09 5.33
C MET A 1 30.13 -17.19 4.15
N ARG A 2 29.01 -17.47 3.47
CA ARG A 2 28.53 -16.61 2.38
C ARG A 2 27.96 -15.34 3.02
N LYS A 3 28.62 -14.20 2.77
CA LYS A 3 28.04 -12.89 3.06
C LYS A 3 26.69 -12.83 2.35
N LEU A 4 25.59 -12.89 3.11
CA LEU A 4 24.27 -12.50 2.65
C LEU A 4 24.34 -11.00 2.38
N ARG A 5 24.76 -10.64 1.17
CA ARG A 5 24.61 -9.28 0.69
C ARG A 5 23.13 -9.04 0.47
N CYS A 6 22.53 -8.29 1.38
CA CYS A 6 21.33 -7.52 1.09
C CYS A 6 21.75 -6.37 0.14
N GLU A 7 22.13 -6.69 -1.08
CA GLU A 7 22.26 -5.70 -2.16
C GLU A 7 20.88 -5.59 -2.83
N GLN A 8 19.89 -5.14 -2.05
CA GLN A 8 18.79 -4.41 -2.65
C GLN A 8 19.35 -3.03 -2.94
N THR A 9 19.59 -2.71 -4.22
CA THR A 9 19.92 -1.35 -4.65
C THR A 9 18.72 -0.47 -4.37
N ALA A 10 18.60 -0.01 -3.12
CA ALA A 10 17.52 0.85 -2.69
C ALA A 10 17.63 2.17 -3.46
N LYS A 11 16.66 2.43 -4.36
CA LYS A 11 16.52 3.74 -5.01
C LYS A 11 16.27 4.78 -3.91
N LYS A 12 16.84 5.98 -4.08
CA LYS A 12 16.87 7.03 -3.05
C LYS A 12 15.50 7.28 -2.40
N ASP A 13 14.42 7.16 -3.18
CA ASP A 13 13.05 7.46 -2.74
C ASP A 13 12.24 6.24 -2.26
N PHE A 14 12.80 5.03 -2.35
CA PHE A 14 12.12 3.77 -2.01
C PHE A 14 12.98 2.87 -1.11
N THR A 15 13.84 3.49 -0.31
CA THR A 15 14.66 2.75 0.66
C THR A 15 13.79 2.21 1.79
N PRO A 16 13.90 0.92 2.17
CA PRO A 16 13.16 0.36 3.29
C PRO A 16 13.38 1.14 4.60
N SER A 17 12.31 1.39 5.34
CA SER A 17 12.26 2.14 6.59
C SER A 17 11.08 1.67 7.47
N GLU A 18 10.94 2.25 8.65
CA GLU A 18 9.77 2.08 9.52
C GLU A 18 8.45 2.55 8.89
N LYS A 19 8.53 3.41 7.86
CA LYS A 19 7.37 3.95 7.13
C LYS A 19 7.15 3.30 5.77
N TYR A 20 8.13 2.55 5.27
CA TYR A 20 8.11 2.02 3.92
C TYR A 20 8.80 0.67 3.79
N PHE A 21 8.13 -0.30 3.17
CA PHE A 21 8.73 -1.60 2.90
C PHE A 21 8.16 -2.20 1.62
N GLU A 22 8.98 -2.86 0.81
CA GLU A 22 8.53 -3.60 -0.38
C GLU A 22 8.90 -5.08 -0.28
N ASN A 23 7.89 -5.95 -0.30
CA ASN A 23 8.11 -7.38 -0.45
C ASN A 23 8.16 -7.77 -1.93
N ARG A 24 9.25 -7.42 -2.62
CA ARG A 24 9.43 -7.69 -4.07
C ARG A 24 9.43 -9.18 -4.43
N SER A 25 9.66 -10.07 -3.47
CA SER A 25 9.57 -11.53 -3.66
C SER A 25 8.12 -12.07 -3.56
N CYS A 26 7.14 -11.22 -3.23
CA CYS A 26 5.74 -11.63 -3.21
C CYS A 26 5.25 -11.97 -4.62
N LYS A 27 4.61 -13.12 -4.79
CA LYS A 27 4.05 -13.57 -6.08
C LYS A 27 2.97 -12.65 -6.69
N TYR A 28 2.45 -11.72 -5.89
CA TYR A 28 1.46 -10.75 -6.30
C TYR A 28 2.06 -9.38 -6.61
N TYR A 29 3.37 -9.17 -6.42
CA TYR A 29 4.00 -7.88 -6.64
C TYR A 29 4.13 -7.55 -8.14
N PRO A 30 3.77 -6.34 -8.59
CA PRO A 30 3.04 -5.29 -7.86
C PRO A 30 1.55 -5.65 -7.70
N CYS A 31 1.03 -5.53 -6.48
CA CYS A 31 -0.33 -6.00 -6.14
C CYS A 31 -1.44 -5.17 -6.78
N HIS A 32 -1.17 -3.90 -7.10
CA HIS A 32 -2.11 -2.96 -7.69
C HIS A 32 -1.58 -2.43 -9.03
N LYS A 33 -2.45 -2.37 -10.03
CA LYS A 33 -2.09 -1.90 -11.39
C LYS A 33 -1.76 -0.41 -11.46
N ASN A 34 -2.26 0.38 -10.51
CA ASN A 34 -2.03 1.82 -10.42
C ASN A 34 -0.87 2.15 -9.46
N ALA A 35 0.09 1.25 -9.32
CA ALA A 35 1.30 1.47 -8.54
C ALA A 35 2.05 2.71 -9.04
N GLU A 36 2.81 3.35 -8.15
CA GLU A 36 3.75 4.40 -8.55
C GLU A 36 4.81 3.75 -9.45
N ILE A 37 5.05 4.34 -10.62
CA ILE A 37 6.06 3.88 -11.58
C ILE A 37 7.18 4.92 -11.61
N ASP A 38 8.42 4.49 -11.47
CA ASP A 38 9.56 5.41 -11.54
C ASP A 38 10.05 5.64 -12.98
N GLU A 39 11.10 6.47 -13.10
CA GLU A 39 11.70 6.83 -14.39
C GLU A 39 12.27 5.64 -15.17
N GLN A 40 12.56 4.51 -14.50
CA GLN A 40 13.05 3.29 -15.12
C GLN A 40 11.92 2.30 -15.47
N GLY A 41 10.67 2.66 -15.15
CA GLY A 41 9.50 1.82 -15.40
C GLY A 41 9.25 0.78 -14.29
N ASP A 42 9.92 0.87 -13.15
CA ASP A 42 9.72 -0.05 -12.04
C ASP A 42 8.48 0.36 -11.22
N ALA A 43 7.64 -0.61 -10.87
CA ALA A 43 6.50 -0.39 -9.99
C ALA A 43 6.91 -0.42 -8.50
N HIS A 44 6.31 0.48 -7.73
CA HIS A 44 6.56 0.70 -6.31
C HIS A 44 5.28 0.61 -5.48
N ILE A 45 5.30 -0.21 -4.43
CA ILE A 45 4.16 -0.47 -3.54
C ILE A 45 4.64 -0.63 -2.10
N ASN A 46 4.16 0.23 -1.19
CA ASN A 46 4.36 0.05 0.25
C ASN A 46 3.54 -1.16 0.75
N CYS A 47 4.24 -2.21 1.16
CA CYS A 47 3.69 -3.48 1.65
C CYS A 47 3.35 -3.47 3.14
N LEU A 48 3.68 -2.42 3.90
CA LEU A 48 3.30 -2.34 5.33
C LEU A 48 1.78 -2.48 5.55
N PHE A 49 1.00 -2.01 4.57
CA PHE A 49 -0.46 -2.05 4.58
C PHE A 49 -1.02 -2.95 3.48
N CYS A 50 -0.38 -4.11 3.21
CA CYS A 50 -0.81 -5.11 2.21
C CYS A 50 -2.30 -5.46 2.30
N TYR A 51 -2.88 -5.43 3.50
CA TYR A 51 -4.31 -5.34 3.70
C TYR A 51 -4.67 -3.91 4.10
N CYS A 52 -5.68 -3.33 3.45
CA CYS A 52 -6.11 -1.96 3.74
C CYS A 52 -6.68 -1.88 5.17
N PRO A 53 -5.99 -1.21 6.11
CA PRO A 53 -6.44 -1.13 7.50
C PRO A 53 -7.66 -0.21 7.66
N MET A 54 -8.02 0.53 6.61
CA MET A 54 -9.16 1.45 6.55
C MET A 54 -10.35 0.83 5.81
N TYR A 55 -10.37 -0.49 5.58
CA TYR A 55 -11.43 -1.13 4.80
C TYR A 55 -12.82 -0.91 5.42
N HIS A 56 -12.94 -0.98 6.74
CA HIS A 56 -14.19 -0.79 7.48
C HIS A 56 -14.64 0.67 7.59
N LEU A 57 -13.76 1.64 7.30
CA LEU A 57 -14.13 3.06 7.38
C LEU A 57 -15.13 3.44 6.29
N GLU A 58 -16.21 4.08 6.72
CA GLU A 58 -17.16 4.76 5.83
C GLU A 58 -16.48 5.95 5.15
N ASN A 59 -15.87 6.84 5.93
CA ASN A 59 -15.11 7.99 5.46
C ASN A 59 -13.65 7.62 5.16
N CYS A 60 -13.46 6.80 4.13
CA CYS A 60 -12.13 6.36 3.70
C CYS A 60 -11.39 7.47 2.94
N PRO A 61 -10.13 7.80 3.28
CA PRO A 61 -9.35 8.84 2.58
C PRO A 61 -8.80 8.37 1.22
N GLY A 62 -8.91 7.07 0.91
CA GLY A 62 -8.54 6.53 -0.39
C GLY A 62 -9.64 6.71 -1.43
N ASN A 63 -9.50 6.00 -2.54
CA ASN A 63 -10.44 6.02 -3.66
C ASN A 63 -11.07 4.63 -3.91
N PRO A 64 -11.77 4.03 -2.93
CA PRO A 64 -12.46 2.77 -3.14
C PRO A 64 -13.61 2.94 -4.13
N ARG A 65 -13.87 1.91 -4.94
CA ARG A 65 -15.15 1.78 -5.64
C ARG A 65 -16.16 1.11 -4.72
N PHE A 66 -17.43 1.22 -5.05
CA PHE A 66 -18.50 0.50 -4.34
C PHE A 66 -19.31 -0.33 -5.33
N LYS A 67 -19.76 -1.51 -4.89
CA LYS A 67 -20.65 -2.39 -5.65
C LYS A 67 -21.80 -2.81 -4.76
N ASP A 68 -23.00 -2.82 -5.32
CA ASP A 68 -24.16 -3.39 -4.64
C ASP A 68 -24.18 -4.91 -4.84
N LYS A 69 -24.36 -5.64 -3.74
CA LYS A 69 -24.52 -7.09 -3.72
C LYS A 69 -25.57 -7.45 -2.69
N ASP A 70 -26.67 -8.05 -3.13
CA ASP A 70 -27.78 -8.50 -2.26
C ASP A 70 -28.32 -7.38 -1.35
N GLY A 71 -28.46 -6.17 -1.88
CA GLY A 71 -28.92 -4.99 -1.14
C GLY A 71 -27.90 -4.41 -0.16
N ARG A 72 -26.65 -4.90 -0.15
CA ARG A 72 -25.55 -4.37 0.66
C ARG A 72 -24.52 -3.68 -0.22
N LYS A 73 -24.09 -2.49 0.21
CA LYS A 73 -23.00 -1.76 -0.42
C LYS A 73 -21.66 -2.33 0.03
N VAL A 74 -20.93 -2.95 -0.89
CA VAL A 74 -19.61 -3.57 -0.64
C VAL A 74 -18.52 -2.66 -1.18
N LYS A 75 -17.53 -2.37 -0.33
CA LYS A 75 -16.35 -1.59 -0.69
C LYS A 75 -15.37 -2.45 -1.49
N VAL A 76 -14.88 -1.92 -2.61
CA VAL A 76 -13.94 -2.58 -3.53
C VAL A 76 -12.70 -1.71 -3.69
N CYS A 77 -11.59 -2.17 -3.13
CA CYS A 77 -10.33 -1.40 -3.09
C CYS A 77 -9.31 -1.83 -4.15
N THR A 78 -9.68 -2.69 -5.12
CA THR A 78 -8.75 -3.27 -6.11
C THR A 78 -7.93 -2.23 -6.90
N ASP A 79 -8.47 -1.03 -7.09
CA ASP A 79 -7.80 0.04 -7.85
C ASP A 79 -7.30 1.20 -6.96
N CYS A 80 -7.42 1.04 -5.64
CA CYS A 80 -6.98 2.02 -4.65
C CYS A 80 -5.55 1.72 -4.22
N THR A 81 -4.68 2.72 -4.30
CA THR A 81 -3.27 2.61 -3.88
C THR A 81 -2.95 3.53 -2.70
N PHE A 82 -3.96 4.15 -2.08
CA PHE A 82 -3.76 5.09 -0.98
C PHE A 82 -2.85 4.55 0.14
N PRO A 83 -3.09 3.35 0.73
CA PRO A 83 -2.20 2.82 1.77
C PRO A 83 -0.86 2.29 1.22
N HIS A 84 -0.72 2.19 -0.10
CA HIS A 84 0.45 1.66 -0.78
C HIS A 84 1.40 2.73 -1.30
N ASN A 85 0.99 4.00 -1.26
CA ASN A 85 1.85 5.11 -1.61
C ASN A 85 2.87 5.37 -0.47
N LYS A 86 4.14 5.59 -0.82
CA LYS A 86 5.23 5.83 0.15
C LYS A 86 4.97 7.02 1.08
N ASP A 87 4.28 8.05 0.59
CA ASP A 87 4.07 9.32 1.28
C ASP A 87 2.84 9.30 2.21
N ASN A 88 2.07 8.22 2.19
CA ASN A 88 0.80 8.16 2.92
C ASN A 88 0.90 7.46 4.28
N TYR A 89 2.06 6.96 4.69
CA TYR A 89 2.21 6.28 5.99
C TYR A 89 1.66 7.12 7.15
N ASP A 90 2.10 8.38 7.27
CA ASP A 90 1.69 9.24 8.38
C ASP A 90 0.18 9.52 8.37
N LYS A 91 -0.41 9.68 7.18
CA LYS A 91 -1.86 9.86 7.01
C LYS A 91 -2.65 8.61 7.39
N VAL A 92 -2.16 7.42 7.03
CA VAL A 92 -2.77 6.15 7.45
C VAL A 92 -2.73 6.06 8.97
N MET A 93 -1.60 6.36 9.61
CA MET A 93 -1.48 6.31 11.06
C MET A 93 -2.33 7.37 11.77
N GLU A 94 -2.51 8.56 11.20
CA GLU A 94 -3.44 9.57 11.70
C GLU A 94 -4.88 9.04 11.68
N VAL A 95 -5.33 8.51 10.55
CA VAL A 95 -6.68 7.95 10.38
C VAL A 95 -6.94 6.82 11.37
N LEU A 96 -6.00 5.88 11.52
CA LEU A 96 -6.15 4.76 12.45
C LEU A 96 -6.11 5.19 13.93
N ARG A 97 -5.45 6.31 14.25
CA ARG A 97 -5.46 6.88 15.61
C ARG A 97 -6.76 7.62 15.90
N ALA A 98 -7.36 8.24 14.88
CA ALA A 98 -8.64 8.94 14.99
C ALA A 98 -9.84 7.97 15.02
N ASP A 99 -9.74 6.82 14.35
CA ASP A 99 -10.74 5.75 14.33
C ASP A 99 -10.84 4.95 15.65
N LYS A 100 -10.28 5.47 16.75
CA LYS A 100 -10.48 4.89 18.08
C LYS A 100 -11.90 5.22 18.55
N THR A 101 -12.83 4.33 18.21
CA THR A 101 -14.13 4.16 18.87
C THR A 101 -13.97 3.96 20.37
#